data_AF-A0A7S1RZK5-F1
#
_entry.id   AF-A0A7S1RZK5-F1
#
_cell.length_a   1.000
_cell.length_b   1.000
_cell.length_c   1.000
_cell.angle_alpha   90.00
_cell.angle_beta   90.00
_cell.angle_gamma   90.00
#
_symmetry.space_group_name_H-M   'P 1'
#
loop_
_entity.id
_entity.type
_entity.pdbx_description
1 polymer ?
#
loop_
_entity_poly.entity_id
_entity_poly.type
_entity_poly.pdbx_seq_one_letter_code
_entity_poly.pdbx_strand_id
1 'polypeptide(L)'
;FFFSVVAVKLHCRSHLNSPALAFIRFLLHHAYNFIDEFITTLYTVGQMDELNLEARLRFCNNVDKMVNAASAALALLGITRWLSIGNVNGARYIGYAITCPMMQVELVALIAPFVPCYRLFAFSSFALTLFTLTTGYAASLFDMPVYEGDAMVFIKTWDLDDLGGTDKLKVCAVAFGCIAYLWAFTLPTLILIYTCHGGGGHKDLPPEYRVLVSVVWFTWLGFPIWWMLSWEGNGVITDTKFNEIGFTVLNMVAKGLFTLQGFRVGELAEKQLAEMRASKRGTSQDSVDSENAYVPPIISRASSRKLSRSQFVSVLRKYDNDEWESGSESGSDDEDRRKGYSGGKGQRQDYSMSPKGRQQRGQNEWHGRGQHEQSRGRGYK
;
A
#
# COMPACT_ATOMS: atom_id res chain seq x y z
N PHE A 1 -17.10 10.68 -1.19
CA PHE A 1 -17.83 9.68 -2.00
C PHE A 1 -18.19 8.43 -1.19
N PHE A 2 -17.24 7.72 -0.57
CA PHE A 2 -17.50 6.53 0.27
C PHE A 2 -18.58 6.75 1.35
N PHE A 3 -18.40 7.74 2.23
CA PHE A 3 -19.38 8.05 3.28
C PHE A 3 -20.73 8.53 2.73
N SER A 4 -20.72 9.20 1.58
CA SER A 4 -21.93 9.66 0.89
C SER A 4 -22.74 8.49 0.30
N VAL A 5 -22.07 7.48 -0.27
CA VAL A 5 -22.72 6.27 -0.81
C VAL A 5 -23.25 5.37 0.31
N VAL A 6 -22.50 5.24 1.42
CA VAL A 6 -22.93 4.50 2.61
C VAL A 6 -24.13 5.20 3.26
N ALA A 7 -24.09 6.53 3.42
CA ALA A 7 -25.20 7.31 3.95
C ALA A 7 -26.45 7.22 3.06
N VAL A 8 -26.32 7.34 1.73
CA VAL A 8 -27.45 7.21 0.79
C VAL A 8 -28.02 5.79 0.80
N LYS A 9 -27.19 4.74 0.87
CA LYS A 9 -27.69 3.36 0.94
C LYS A 9 -28.35 3.01 2.28
N LEU A 10 -27.85 3.56 3.39
CA LEU A 10 -28.48 3.41 4.71
C LEU A 10 -29.80 4.18 4.79
N HIS A 11 -29.86 5.37 4.18
CA HIS A 11 -31.05 6.22 4.19
C HIS A 11 -32.16 5.69 3.26
N CYS A 12 -31.81 5.06 2.14
CA CYS A 12 -32.78 4.55 1.16
C CYS A 12 -33.33 3.14 1.45
N ARG A 13 -32.87 2.43 2.49
CA ARG A 13 -33.43 1.11 2.86
C ARG A 13 -33.96 1.10 4.29
N SER A 14 -35.26 1.35 4.41
CA SER A 14 -36.05 1.32 5.65
C SER A 14 -36.25 -0.08 6.28
N HIS A 15 -35.63 -1.15 5.76
CA HIS A 15 -35.79 -2.52 6.29
C HIS A 15 -34.51 -3.37 6.15
N LEU A 16 -33.39 -2.91 6.70
CA LEU A 16 -32.25 -3.81 6.91
C LEU A 16 -32.37 -4.45 8.31
N ASN A 17 -32.69 -5.75 8.36
CA ASN A 17 -32.78 -6.51 9.61
C ASN A 17 -31.47 -6.49 10.40
N SER A 18 -30.33 -6.24 9.75
CA SER A 18 -29.04 -5.95 10.39
C SER A 18 -28.23 -4.95 9.55
N PRO A 19 -28.17 -3.66 9.92
CA PRO A 19 -27.37 -2.67 9.20
C PRO A 19 -25.86 -2.97 9.26
N ALA A 20 -25.40 -3.59 10.36
CA ALA A 20 -24.01 -4.00 10.52
C ALA A 20 -23.61 -5.09 9.51
N LEU A 21 -24.46 -6.12 9.32
CA LEU A 21 -24.19 -7.18 8.35
C LEU A 21 -24.19 -6.64 6.92
N ALA A 22 -25.13 -5.74 6.59
CA ALA A 22 -25.16 -5.09 5.27
C ALA A 22 -23.90 -4.25 5.00
N PHE A 23 -23.40 -3.55 6.02
CA PHE A 23 -22.15 -2.80 5.94
C PHE A 23 -20.94 -3.73 5.74
N ILE A 24 -20.84 -4.84 6.49
CA ILE A 24 -19.78 -5.84 6.31
C ILE A 24 -19.82 -6.45 4.91
N ARG A 25 -21.00 -6.87 4.43
CA ARG A 25 -21.19 -7.39 3.06
C ARG A 25 -20.78 -6.37 2.01
N PHE A 26 -21.11 -5.09 2.21
CA PHE A 26 -20.68 -4.00 1.34
C PHE A 26 -19.15 -3.86 1.31
N LEU A 27 -18.49 -3.87 2.46
CA LEU A 27 -17.03 -3.81 2.56
C LEU A 27 -16.35 -5.01 1.89
N LEU A 28 -16.82 -6.22 2.18
CA LEU A 28 -16.28 -7.45 1.58
C LEU A 28 -16.45 -7.45 0.05
N HIS A 29 -17.58 -6.99 -0.46
CA HIS A 29 -17.80 -6.86 -1.90
C HIS A 29 -16.82 -5.86 -2.55
N HIS A 30 -16.58 -4.71 -1.90
CA HIS A 30 -15.64 -3.72 -2.43
C HIS A 30 -14.19 -4.21 -2.33
N ALA A 31 -13.83 -4.89 -1.23
CA ALA A 31 -12.52 -5.51 -1.07
C ALA A 31 -12.27 -6.59 -2.13
N TYR A 32 -13.26 -7.45 -2.39
CA TYR A 32 -13.17 -8.46 -3.44
C TYR A 32 -12.97 -7.84 -4.82
N ASN A 33 -13.79 -6.85 -5.20
CA ASN A 33 -13.64 -6.17 -6.48
C ASN A 33 -12.29 -5.47 -6.60
N PHE A 34 -11.80 -4.85 -5.51
CA PHE A 34 -10.48 -4.22 -5.47
C PHE A 34 -9.36 -5.24 -5.68
N ILE A 35 -9.42 -6.40 -5.00
CA ILE A 35 -8.42 -7.47 -5.15
C ILE A 35 -8.45 -8.05 -6.56
N ASP A 36 -9.63 -8.30 -7.12
CA ASP A 36 -9.78 -8.81 -8.49
C ASP A 36 -9.22 -7.84 -9.53
N GLU A 37 -9.52 -6.54 -9.41
CA GLU A 37 -8.97 -5.50 -10.26
C GLU A 37 -7.45 -5.39 -10.11
N PHE A 38 -6.95 -5.48 -8.87
CA PHE A 38 -5.52 -5.45 -8.54
C PHE A 38 -4.78 -6.63 -9.17
N ILE A 39 -5.29 -7.85 -8.99
CA ILE A 39 -4.71 -9.07 -9.58
C ILE A 39 -4.71 -8.97 -11.12
N THR A 40 -5.83 -8.55 -11.71
CA THR A 40 -5.94 -8.35 -13.17
C THR A 40 -4.91 -7.35 -13.68
N THR A 41 -4.73 -6.25 -12.95
CA THR A 41 -3.75 -5.21 -13.26
C THR A 41 -2.34 -5.79 -13.19
N LEU A 42 -2.00 -6.52 -12.13
CA LEU A 42 -0.69 -7.19 -12.00
C LEU A 42 -0.39 -8.17 -13.14
N TYR A 43 -1.38 -8.95 -13.58
CA TYR A 43 -1.19 -9.85 -14.73
C TYR A 43 -0.90 -9.09 -16.03
N THR A 44 -1.46 -7.89 -16.19
CA THR A 44 -1.26 -7.07 -17.39
C THR A 44 0.18 -6.52 -17.46
N VAL A 45 0.88 -6.37 -16.33
CA VAL A 45 2.28 -5.90 -16.29
C VAL A 45 3.18 -6.73 -17.20
N GLY A 46 2.96 -8.04 -17.27
CA GLY A 46 3.76 -8.97 -18.08
C GLY A 46 3.62 -8.84 -19.60
N GLN A 47 2.78 -7.92 -20.10
CA GLN A 47 2.55 -7.68 -21.52
C GLN A 47 2.77 -6.22 -21.93
N MET A 48 3.31 -5.37 -21.05
CA MET A 48 3.39 -3.91 -21.26
C MET A 48 4.27 -3.50 -22.45
N ASP A 49 5.23 -4.33 -22.84
CA ASP A 49 6.11 -4.13 -24.00
C ASP A 49 5.40 -4.27 -25.35
N GLU A 50 4.32 -5.04 -25.40
CA GLU A 50 3.54 -5.26 -26.62
C GLU A 50 2.40 -4.23 -26.78
N LEU A 51 2.10 -3.47 -25.72
CA LEU A 51 0.98 -2.56 -25.65
C LEU A 51 1.32 -1.15 -26.17
N ASN A 52 0.38 -0.56 -26.90
CA ASN A 52 0.48 0.83 -27.31
C ASN A 52 0.44 1.80 -26.11
N LEU A 53 0.85 3.05 -26.34
CA LEU A 53 0.94 4.07 -25.28
C LEU A 53 -0.42 4.30 -24.58
N GLU A 54 -1.52 4.30 -25.33
CA GLU A 54 -2.87 4.49 -24.77
C GLU A 54 -3.24 3.38 -23.77
N ALA A 55 -2.94 2.12 -24.08
CA ALA A 55 -3.16 1.00 -23.18
C ALA A 55 -2.27 1.05 -21.93
N ARG A 56 -0.99 1.43 -22.09
CA ARG A 56 -0.06 1.65 -20.96
C ARG A 56 -0.54 2.76 -20.04
N LEU A 57 -0.99 3.90 -20.57
CA LEU A 57 -1.54 5.00 -19.78
C LEU A 57 -2.81 4.60 -19.02
N ARG A 58 -3.70 3.81 -19.64
CA ARG A 58 -4.88 3.26 -18.95
C ARG A 58 -4.50 2.34 -17.80
N PHE A 59 -3.47 1.50 -18.00
CA PHE A 59 -2.92 0.67 -16.93
C PHE A 59 -2.43 1.53 -15.77
N CYS A 60 -1.62 2.56 -16.05
CA CYS A 60 -1.08 3.46 -15.03
C CYS A 60 -2.17 4.22 -14.28
N ASN A 61 -3.18 4.75 -14.99
CA ASN A 61 -4.35 5.36 -14.37
C ASN A 61 -5.12 4.41 -13.42
N ASN A 62 -5.15 3.11 -13.71
CA ASN A 62 -5.77 2.12 -12.82
C ASN A 62 -4.88 1.82 -11.61
N VAL A 63 -3.56 1.71 -11.81
CA VAL A 63 -2.59 1.59 -10.71
C VAL A 63 -2.68 2.80 -9.77
N ASP A 64 -2.74 4.02 -10.30
CA ASP A 64 -2.90 5.26 -9.53
C ASP A 64 -4.18 5.24 -8.67
N LYS A 65 -5.32 4.80 -9.23
CA LYS A 65 -6.57 4.63 -8.46
C LYS A 65 -6.36 3.64 -7.31
N MET A 66 -5.66 2.54 -7.55
CA MET A 66 -5.38 1.54 -6.53
C MET A 66 -4.46 2.07 -5.45
N VAL A 67 -3.38 2.75 -5.83
CA VAL A 67 -2.42 3.39 -4.92
C VAL A 67 -3.15 4.39 -4.01
N ASN A 68 -4.02 5.22 -4.57
CA ASN A 68 -4.80 6.20 -3.82
C ASN A 68 -5.84 5.54 -2.91
N ALA A 69 -6.54 4.52 -3.38
CA ALA A 69 -7.52 3.77 -2.58
C ALA A 69 -6.84 3.02 -1.41
N ALA A 70 -5.72 2.34 -1.67
CA ALA A 70 -4.93 1.66 -0.64
C ALA A 70 -4.37 2.66 0.38
N SER A 71 -3.86 3.80 -0.08
CA SER A 71 -3.36 4.88 0.79
C SER A 71 -4.46 5.42 1.69
N ALA A 72 -5.65 5.68 1.16
CA ALA A 72 -6.78 6.16 1.93
C ALA A 72 -7.26 5.12 2.97
N ALA A 73 -7.36 3.85 2.58
CA ALA A 73 -7.75 2.77 3.49
C ALA A 73 -6.73 2.60 4.64
N LEU A 74 -5.44 2.63 4.33
CA LEU A 74 -4.38 2.46 5.33
C LEU A 74 -4.18 3.70 6.19
N ALA A 75 -4.45 4.90 5.66
CA ALA A 75 -4.51 6.12 6.46
C ALA A 75 -5.67 6.06 7.48
N LEU A 76 -6.85 5.59 7.07
CA LEU A 76 -7.97 5.37 7.98
C LEU A 76 -7.62 4.35 9.08
N LEU A 77 -6.97 3.24 8.73
CA LEU A 77 -6.46 2.27 9.70
C LEU A 77 -5.38 2.87 10.62
N GLY A 78 -4.52 3.74 10.09
CA GLY A 78 -3.53 4.49 10.87
C GLY A 78 -4.21 5.37 11.93
N ILE A 79 -5.24 6.12 11.55
CA ILE A 79 -6.01 6.98 12.47
C ILE A 79 -6.70 6.15 13.55
N THR A 80 -7.36 5.04 13.20
CA THR A 80 -8.05 4.20 14.20
C THR A 80 -7.07 3.54 15.16
N ARG A 81 -5.89 3.14 14.69
CA ARG A 81 -4.83 2.58 15.54
C ARG A 81 -4.15 3.63 16.41
N TRP A 82 -3.94 4.83 15.88
CA TRP A 82 -3.44 5.97 16.64
C TRP A 82 -4.35 6.32 17.82
N LEU A 83 -5.67 6.27 17.62
CA LEU A 83 -6.66 6.52 18.68
C LEU A 83 -6.74 5.41 19.74
N SER A 84 -6.31 4.18 19.44
CA SER A 84 -6.52 3.02 20.32
C SER A 84 -5.26 2.51 21.03
N ILE A 85 -4.13 2.41 20.34
CA ILE A 85 -2.95 1.65 20.82
C ILE A 85 -1.67 2.52 20.86
N GLY A 86 -1.71 3.74 20.31
CA GLY A 86 -0.55 4.66 20.33
C GLY A 86 0.64 4.26 19.45
N ASN A 87 0.61 3.09 18.81
CA ASN A 87 1.63 2.64 17.85
C ASN A 87 1.07 2.75 16.42
N VAL A 88 1.54 3.72 15.63
CA VAL A 88 1.02 4.00 14.27
C VAL A 88 1.93 3.45 13.17
N ASN A 89 3.20 3.20 13.48
CA ASN A 89 4.24 2.94 12.48
C ASN A 89 3.94 1.74 11.58
N GLY A 90 3.45 0.63 12.14
CA GLY A 90 3.23 -0.60 11.36
C GLY A 90 2.25 -0.43 10.18
N ALA A 91 1.14 0.30 10.39
CA ALA A 91 0.15 0.52 9.34
C ALA A 91 0.71 1.35 8.17
N ARG A 92 1.59 2.32 8.48
CA ARG A 92 2.27 3.16 7.50
C ARG A 92 3.16 2.34 6.58
N TYR A 93 4.01 1.46 7.14
CA TYR A 93 4.89 0.59 6.35
C TYR A 93 4.12 -0.40 5.47
N ILE A 94 3.00 -0.94 5.94
CA ILE A 94 2.11 -1.77 5.11
C ILE A 94 1.57 -0.95 3.92
N GLY A 95 1.17 0.29 4.15
CA GLY A 95 0.80 1.24 3.09
C GLY A 95 1.90 1.41 2.06
N TYR A 96 3.13 1.60 2.50
CA TYR A 96 4.27 1.78 1.60
C TYR A 96 4.58 0.51 0.81
N ALA A 97 4.53 -0.65 1.46
CA ALA A 97 4.85 -1.94 0.86
C ALA A 97 3.91 -2.29 -0.30
N ILE A 98 2.68 -1.76 -0.28
CA ILE A 98 1.73 -1.89 -1.40
C ILE A 98 1.95 -0.79 -2.43
N THR A 99 2.03 0.47 -1.98
CA THR A 99 1.94 1.62 -2.88
C THR A 99 3.24 1.94 -3.61
N CYS A 100 4.39 1.90 -2.94
CA CYS A 100 5.67 2.30 -3.53
C CYS A 100 6.15 1.33 -4.63
N PRO A 101 6.09 -0.01 -4.45
CA PRO A 101 6.47 -0.92 -5.52
C PRO A 101 5.59 -0.79 -6.76
N MET A 102 4.28 -0.49 -6.58
CA MET A 102 3.36 -0.25 -7.69
C MET A 102 3.74 1.00 -8.49
N MET A 103 4.05 2.12 -7.82
CA MET A 103 4.53 3.34 -8.51
C MET A 103 5.84 3.10 -9.27
N GLN A 104 6.73 2.25 -8.75
CA GLN A 104 7.97 1.89 -9.47
C GLN A 104 7.71 1.04 -10.71
N VAL A 105 6.80 0.06 -10.62
CA VAL A 105 6.34 -0.71 -11.78
C VAL A 105 5.71 0.21 -12.83
N GLU A 106 4.95 1.21 -12.40
CA GLU A 106 4.31 2.19 -13.28
C GLU A 106 5.31 2.95 -14.15
N LEU A 107 6.40 3.45 -13.56
CA LEU A 107 7.47 4.14 -14.29
C LEU A 107 8.06 3.25 -15.39
N VAL A 108 8.38 2.00 -15.04
CA VAL A 108 8.95 1.04 -16.00
C VAL A 108 7.93 0.67 -17.08
N ALA A 109 6.68 0.40 -16.70
CA ALA A 109 5.59 0.02 -17.60
C ALA A 109 5.31 1.12 -18.63
N LEU A 110 5.40 2.39 -18.24
CA LEU A 110 5.11 3.54 -19.11
C LEU A 110 6.01 3.60 -20.33
N ILE A 111 7.26 3.09 -20.25
CA ILE A 111 8.23 3.06 -21.34
C ILE A 111 8.66 1.63 -21.73
N ALA A 112 7.89 0.61 -21.31
CA ALA A 112 8.25 -0.81 -21.39
C ALA A 112 8.77 -1.30 -22.76
N PRO A 113 8.21 -0.90 -23.92
CA PRO A 113 8.69 -1.37 -25.24
C PRO A 113 10.15 -1.02 -25.53
N PHE A 114 10.71 -0.04 -24.81
CA PHE A 114 12.08 0.46 -24.99
C PHE A 114 13.04 0.01 -23.89
N VAL A 115 12.54 -0.64 -22.84
CA VAL A 115 13.36 -1.09 -21.72
C VAL A 115 13.88 -2.50 -22.03
N PRO A 116 15.20 -2.71 -22.17
CA PRO A 116 15.74 -4.04 -22.40
C PRO A 116 15.40 -4.94 -21.21
N CYS A 117 14.89 -6.13 -21.49
CA CYS A 117 14.45 -7.07 -20.46
C CYS A 117 13.46 -6.44 -19.45
N TYR A 118 12.50 -5.63 -19.93
CA TYR A 118 11.62 -4.83 -19.07
C TYR A 118 10.97 -5.63 -17.92
N ARG A 119 10.62 -6.91 -18.12
CA ARG A 119 10.04 -7.77 -17.05
C ARG A 119 10.98 -7.91 -15.86
N LEU A 120 12.26 -8.16 -16.13
CA LEU A 120 13.29 -8.26 -15.09
C LEU A 120 13.50 -6.89 -14.42
N PHE A 121 13.49 -5.81 -15.20
CA PHE A 121 13.68 -4.45 -14.68
C PHE A 121 12.49 -4.00 -13.79
N ALA A 122 11.26 -4.31 -14.21
CA ALA A 122 10.05 -4.03 -13.44
C ALA A 122 10.01 -4.86 -12.15
N PHE A 123 10.32 -6.16 -12.25
CA PHE A 123 10.38 -7.05 -11.09
C PHE A 123 11.49 -6.65 -10.10
N SER A 124 12.68 -6.31 -10.58
CA SER A 124 13.78 -5.89 -9.71
C SER A 124 13.46 -4.57 -9.01
N SER A 125 12.86 -3.60 -9.71
CA SER A 125 12.43 -2.32 -9.14
C SER A 125 11.35 -2.54 -8.06
N PHE A 126 10.38 -3.42 -8.33
CA PHE A 126 9.37 -3.84 -7.36
C PHE A 126 10.01 -4.48 -6.13
N ALA A 127 10.86 -5.49 -6.33
CA ALA A 127 11.46 -6.28 -5.26
C ALA A 127 12.41 -5.44 -4.39
N LEU A 128 13.25 -4.59 -4.99
CA LEU A 128 14.14 -3.68 -4.26
C LEU A 128 13.37 -2.66 -3.43
N THR A 129 12.26 -2.15 -3.97
CA THR A 129 11.39 -1.23 -3.22
C THR A 129 10.75 -1.93 -2.04
N LEU A 130 10.22 -3.14 -2.24
CA LEU A 130 9.65 -3.94 -1.15
C LEU A 130 10.70 -4.24 -0.08
N PHE A 131 11.91 -4.63 -0.49
CA PHE A 131 13.01 -4.93 0.41
C PHE A 131 13.47 -3.70 1.20
N THR A 132 13.55 -2.53 0.55
CA THR A 132 13.82 -1.24 1.22
C THR A 132 12.82 -0.99 2.36
N LEU A 133 11.54 -1.26 2.10
CA LEU A 133 10.47 -0.96 3.05
C LEU A 133 10.38 -1.99 4.19
N THR A 134 10.57 -3.28 3.90
CA THR A 134 10.56 -4.32 4.92
C THR A 134 11.77 -4.23 5.84
N THR A 135 12.95 -3.96 5.29
CA THR A 135 14.17 -3.75 6.08
C THR A 135 14.14 -2.43 6.85
N GLY A 136 13.61 -1.34 6.26
CA GLY A 136 13.37 -0.09 6.97
C GLY A 136 12.36 -0.22 8.12
N TYR A 137 11.30 -1.01 7.92
CA TYR A 137 10.38 -1.36 9.00
C TYR A 137 11.07 -2.16 10.09
N ALA A 138 11.82 -3.20 9.73
CA ALA A 138 12.57 -4.02 10.68
C ALA A 138 13.55 -3.18 11.50
N ALA A 139 14.28 -2.25 10.86
CA ALA A 139 15.16 -1.31 11.56
C ALA A 139 14.39 -0.41 12.56
N SER A 140 13.16 -0.04 12.24
CA SER A 140 12.30 0.78 13.10
C SER A 140 11.75 0.05 14.32
N LEU A 141 11.91 -1.29 14.40
CA LEU A 141 11.56 -2.09 15.57
C LEU A 141 12.68 -2.14 16.62
N PHE A 142 13.88 -1.64 16.31
CA PHE A 142 14.98 -1.58 17.25
C PHE A 142 14.91 -0.29 18.09
N ASP A 143 14.84 -0.44 19.41
CA ASP A 143 14.79 0.66 20.41
C ASP A 143 16.16 1.30 20.70
N MET A 144 17.16 1.05 19.86
CA MET A 144 18.52 1.59 20.00
C MET A 144 18.80 2.68 18.96
N PRO A 145 19.78 3.57 19.19
CA PRO A 145 20.19 4.54 18.18
C PRO A 145 20.81 3.84 16.96
N VAL A 146 20.84 4.52 15.81
CA VAL A 146 21.49 3.99 14.61
C VAL A 146 23.00 3.83 14.83
N TYR A 147 23.63 4.73 15.58
CA TYR A 147 25.05 4.65 15.93
C TYR A 147 25.24 5.10 17.38
N GLU A 148 26.20 4.50 18.08
CA GLU A 148 26.56 4.86 19.46
C GLU A 148 27.76 5.81 19.52
N GLY A 149 28.56 5.86 18.45
CA GLY A 149 29.73 6.73 18.34
C GLY A 149 29.40 8.20 18.09
N ASP A 150 30.42 9.06 18.22
CA ASP A 150 30.30 10.47 17.85
C ASP A 150 30.39 10.60 16.32
N ALA A 151 29.25 10.87 15.66
CA ALA A 151 29.19 11.09 14.22
C ALA A 151 30.17 12.19 13.74
N MET A 152 30.49 13.18 14.59
CA MET A 152 31.46 14.21 14.24
C MET A 152 32.90 13.69 14.22
N VAL A 153 33.20 12.65 15.00
CA VAL A 153 34.50 11.96 14.93
C VAL A 153 34.57 11.19 13.63
N PHE A 154 33.56 10.39 13.30
CA PHE A 154 33.48 9.68 12.01
C PHE A 154 33.65 10.62 10.81
N ILE A 155 32.97 11.78 10.78
CA ILE A 155 33.10 12.75 9.67
C ILE A 155 34.54 13.26 9.52
N LYS A 156 35.30 13.35 10.62
CA LYS A 156 36.69 13.81 10.61
C LYS A 156 37.67 12.70 10.26
N THR A 157 37.46 11.49 10.76
CA THR A 157 38.40 10.37 10.61
C THR A 157 38.12 9.51 9.39
N TRP A 158 36.88 9.52 8.90
CA TRP A 158 36.36 8.59 7.89
C TRP A 158 36.48 7.11 8.28
N ASP A 159 36.66 6.81 9.57
CA ASP A 159 36.77 5.45 10.08
C ASP A 159 35.41 4.91 10.53
N LEU A 160 34.91 3.88 9.86
CA LEU A 160 33.61 3.27 10.17
C LEU A 160 33.56 2.67 11.58
N ASP A 161 34.71 2.29 12.14
CA ASP A 161 34.77 1.75 13.50
C ASP A 161 34.44 2.83 14.54
N ASP A 162 34.76 4.10 14.26
CA ASP A 162 34.42 5.25 15.13
C ASP A 162 32.91 5.51 15.20
N LEU A 163 32.13 5.02 14.23
CA LEU A 163 30.68 5.16 14.24
C LEU A 163 30.04 4.27 15.32
N GLY A 164 30.72 3.19 15.76
CA GLY A 164 30.13 2.25 16.73
C GLY A 164 28.85 1.63 16.19
N GLY A 165 28.93 1.00 15.01
CA GLY A 165 27.76 0.53 14.27
C GLY A 165 26.88 -0.44 15.05
N THR A 166 25.63 -0.05 15.30
CA THR A 166 24.66 -0.89 15.99
C THR A 166 24.04 -1.93 15.05
N ASP A 167 23.33 -2.93 15.59
CA ASP A 167 22.58 -3.88 14.75
C ASP A 167 21.49 -3.18 13.93
N LYS A 168 20.95 -2.07 14.43
CA LYS A 168 20.03 -1.20 13.70
C LYS A 168 20.68 -0.58 12.46
N LEU A 169 21.92 -0.11 12.55
CA LEU A 169 22.66 0.38 11.37
C LEU A 169 22.83 -0.72 10.32
N LYS A 170 23.17 -1.95 10.73
CA LYS A 170 23.37 -3.06 9.78
C LYS A 170 22.09 -3.37 8.99
N VAL A 171 20.94 -3.44 9.68
CA VAL A 171 19.63 -3.66 9.03
C VAL A 171 19.25 -2.46 8.16
N CYS A 172 19.46 -1.24 8.65
CA CYS A 172 19.12 -0.02 7.94
C CYS A 172 20.02 0.22 6.71
N ALA A 173 21.30 -0.17 6.76
CA ALA A 173 22.23 -0.08 5.64
C ALA A 173 21.74 -0.84 4.41
N VAL A 174 21.02 -1.95 4.62
CA VAL A 174 20.36 -2.69 3.54
C VAL A 174 19.27 -1.84 2.87
N ALA A 175 18.41 -1.20 3.67
CA ALA A 175 17.38 -0.30 3.16
C ALA A 175 17.99 0.88 2.40
N PHE A 176 19.02 1.50 2.97
CA PHE A 176 19.77 2.60 2.33
C PHE A 176 20.46 2.18 1.04
N GLY A 177 21.05 0.98 0.99
CA GLY A 177 21.67 0.43 -0.21
C GLY A 177 20.64 0.23 -1.33
N CYS A 178 19.46 -0.32 -1.01
CA CYS A 178 18.41 -0.53 -2.00
C CYS A 178 17.81 0.78 -2.52
N ILE A 179 17.52 1.75 -1.65
CA ILE A 179 17.02 3.05 -2.10
C ILE A 179 18.09 3.83 -2.88
N ALA A 180 19.36 3.76 -2.48
CA ALA A 180 20.46 4.35 -3.22
C ALA A 180 20.60 3.70 -4.60
N TYR A 181 20.42 2.38 -4.72
CA TYR A 181 20.43 1.70 -6.01
C TYR A 181 19.30 2.19 -6.91
N LEU A 182 18.07 2.22 -6.40
CA LEU A 182 16.91 2.73 -7.14
C LEU A 182 17.11 4.18 -7.59
N TRP A 183 17.62 5.02 -6.69
CA TRP A 183 17.80 6.45 -6.91
C TRP A 183 18.97 6.80 -7.85
N ALA A 184 20.11 6.11 -7.71
CA ALA A 184 21.32 6.41 -8.46
C ALA A 184 21.43 5.64 -9.79
N PHE A 185 20.78 4.47 -9.90
CA PHE A 185 20.89 3.63 -11.09
C PHE A 185 19.54 3.46 -11.80
N THR A 186 18.50 3.00 -11.12
CA THR A 186 17.21 2.69 -11.76
C THR A 186 16.57 3.92 -12.40
N LEU A 187 16.35 5.00 -11.63
CA LEU A 187 15.68 6.20 -12.16
C LEU A 187 16.50 6.91 -13.25
N PRO A 188 17.83 7.12 -13.11
CA PRO A 188 18.64 7.70 -14.19
C PRO A 188 18.66 6.83 -15.46
N THR A 189 18.69 5.50 -15.31
CA THR A 189 18.63 4.56 -16.45
C THR A 189 17.31 4.72 -17.21
N LEU A 190 16.17 4.85 -16.53
CA LEU A 190 14.88 5.09 -17.17
C LEU A 190 14.85 6.42 -17.95
N ILE A 191 15.43 7.48 -17.38
CA ILE A 191 15.57 8.79 -18.07
C ILE A 191 16.47 8.67 -19.30
N LEU A 192 17.57 7.92 -19.19
CA LEU A 192 18.51 7.69 -20.29
C LEU A 192 17.82 6.92 -21.42
N ILE A 193 17.17 5.79 -21.13
CA ILE A 193 16.42 5.00 -22.11
C ILE A 193 15.37 5.87 -22.80
N TYR A 194 14.58 6.62 -22.05
CA TYR A 194 13.59 7.55 -22.60
C TYR A 194 14.22 8.57 -23.55
N THR A 195 15.36 9.14 -23.16
CA THR A 195 16.06 10.17 -23.94
C THR A 195 16.66 9.61 -25.22
N CYS A 196 17.28 8.44 -25.17
CA CYS A 196 17.89 7.79 -26.33
C CYS A 196 16.87 7.39 -27.41
N HIS A 197 15.60 7.17 -27.03
CA HIS A 197 14.52 6.81 -27.95
C HIS A 197 13.69 8.01 -28.43
N GLY A 198 14.24 9.23 -28.36
CA GLY A 198 13.59 10.45 -28.87
C GLY A 198 12.68 11.17 -27.87
N GLY A 199 12.55 10.65 -26.64
CA GLY A 199 11.80 11.28 -25.57
C GLY A 199 10.36 11.64 -25.94
N GLY A 200 9.92 12.83 -25.54
CA GLY A 200 8.53 13.28 -25.71
C GLY A 200 8.12 13.56 -27.16
N GLY A 201 9.06 13.50 -28.11
CA GLY A 201 8.77 13.58 -29.54
C GLY A 201 8.42 12.23 -30.17
N HIS A 202 8.69 11.11 -29.48
CA HIS A 202 8.39 9.78 -30.00
C HIS A 202 6.92 9.40 -29.72
N LYS A 203 6.18 8.98 -30.75
CA LYS A 203 4.73 8.67 -30.68
C LYS A 203 4.33 7.63 -29.63
N ASP A 204 5.22 6.70 -29.31
CA ASP A 204 5.00 5.61 -28.36
C ASP A 204 5.61 5.88 -26.97
N LEU A 205 6.16 7.09 -26.76
CA LEU A 205 6.69 7.53 -25.46
C LEU A 205 5.77 8.59 -24.85
N PRO A 206 5.62 8.59 -23.51
CA PRO A 206 4.81 9.58 -22.84
C PRO A 206 5.47 10.98 -22.91
N PRO A 207 4.72 12.03 -23.25
CA PRO A 207 5.21 13.40 -23.07
C PRO A 207 5.47 13.66 -21.58
N GLU A 208 6.44 14.50 -21.27
CA GLU A 208 6.80 14.88 -19.89
C GLU A 208 7.21 13.73 -18.94
N TYR A 209 7.54 12.54 -19.44
CA TYR A 209 7.99 11.42 -18.60
C TYR A 209 9.16 11.78 -17.67
N ARG A 210 10.10 12.62 -18.14
CA ARG A 210 11.23 13.07 -17.31
C ARG A 210 10.76 13.81 -16.06
N VAL A 211 9.72 14.65 -16.17
CA VAL A 211 9.17 15.39 -15.05
C VAL A 211 8.56 14.41 -14.04
N LEU A 212 7.83 13.40 -14.52
CA LEU A 212 7.27 12.34 -13.67
C LEU A 212 8.37 11.59 -12.90
N VAL A 213 9.43 11.16 -13.57
CA VAL A 213 10.57 10.50 -12.91
C VAL A 213 11.27 11.45 -11.93
N SER A 214 11.46 12.72 -12.29
CA SER A 214 12.06 13.72 -11.40
C SER A 214 11.24 13.94 -10.13
N VAL A 215 9.90 13.96 -10.22
CA VAL A 215 9.03 14.05 -9.03
C VAL A 215 9.31 12.90 -8.07
N VAL A 216 9.39 11.67 -8.56
CA VAL A 216 9.75 10.51 -7.74
C VAL A 216 11.15 10.67 -7.16
N TRP A 217 12.12 11.06 -8.00
CA TRP A 217 13.51 11.20 -7.63
C TRP A 217 13.74 12.15 -6.45
N PHE A 218 13.05 13.30 -6.44
CA PHE A 218 13.15 14.28 -5.37
C PHE A 218 12.31 13.91 -4.15
N THR A 219 11.06 13.47 -4.35
CA THR A 219 10.15 13.19 -3.22
C THR A 219 10.58 11.97 -2.43
N TRP A 220 11.23 10.99 -3.06
CA TRP A 220 11.69 9.76 -2.39
C TRP A 220 12.88 9.99 -1.47
N LEU A 221 13.69 11.03 -1.68
CA LEU A 221 14.76 11.41 -0.75
C LEU A 221 14.22 11.95 0.58
N GLY A 222 13.02 12.52 0.58
CA GLY A 222 12.39 13.06 1.79
C GLY A 222 12.17 11.99 2.85
N PHE A 223 11.80 10.77 2.46
CA PHE A 223 11.52 9.66 3.38
C PHE A 223 12.74 9.18 4.19
N PRO A 224 13.88 8.79 3.59
CA PRO A 224 15.06 8.38 4.34
C PRO A 224 15.62 9.52 5.22
N ILE A 225 15.61 10.76 4.72
CA ILE A 225 16.06 11.93 5.49
C ILE A 225 15.16 12.12 6.72
N TRP A 226 13.84 12.11 6.53
CA TRP A 226 12.89 12.25 7.62
C TRP A 226 12.98 11.11 8.62
N TRP A 227 13.13 9.87 8.13
CA TRP A 227 13.33 8.69 8.99
C TRP A 227 14.58 8.84 9.86
N MET A 228 15.71 9.27 9.29
CA MET A 228 16.94 9.52 10.06
C MET A 228 16.77 10.58 11.14
N LEU A 229 16.01 11.63 10.86
CA LEU A 229 15.71 12.69 11.83
C LEU A 229 14.70 12.25 12.90
N SER A 230 13.82 11.31 12.57
CA SER A 230 12.78 10.84 13.48
C SER A 230 13.31 10.07 14.68
N TRP A 231 12.43 9.84 15.67
CA TRP A 231 12.67 8.93 16.80
C TRP A 231 12.96 7.48 16.38
N GLU A 232 12.55 7.07 15.18
CA GLU A 232 12.88 5.74 14.63
C GLU A 232 14.32 5.67 14.13
N GLY A 233 14.94 6.80 13.80
CA GLY A 233 16.34 6.91 13.37
C GLY A 233 17.25 7.35 14.52
N ASN A 234 17.71 8.60 14.45
CA ASN A 234 18.63 9.20 15.43
C ASN A 234 17.95 9.92 16.59
N GLY A 235 16.63 10.10 16.55
CA GLY A 235 15.90 10.77 17.63
C GLY A 235 16.11 12.28 17.73
N VAL A 236 16.45 12.95 16.63
CA VAL A 236 16.48 14.43 16.59
C VAL A 236 15.07 14.99 16.83
N ILE A 237 14.07 14.36 16.21
CA ILE A 237 12.65 14.61 16.42
C ILE A 237 12.12 13.54 17.38
N THR A 238 11.97 13.90 18.65
CA THR A 238 11.50 12.99 19.71
C THR A 238 9.98 12.92 19.82
N ASP A 239 9.26 13.92 19.31
CA ASP A 239 7.79 13.94 19.32
C ASP A 239 7.23 12.97 18.27
N THR A 240 6.64 11.88 18.76
CA THR A 240 6.04 10.82 17.92
C THR A 240 4.87 11.33 17.09
N LYS A 241 4.08 12.30 17.57
CA LYS A 241 2.97 12.89 16.83
C LYS A 241 3.48 13.78 15.70
N PHE A 242 4.51 14.59 15.98
CA PHE A 242 5.13 15.41 14.95
C PHE A 242 5.78 14.55 13.86
N ASN A 243 6.38 13.41 14.24
CA ASN A 243 6.91 12.44 13.28
C ASN A 243 5.81 11.92 12.31
N GLU A 244 4.64 11.55 12.83
CA GLU A 244 3.53 11.09 12.00
C GLU A 244 2.99 12.17 11.07
N ILE A 245 2.92 13.43 11.53
CA ILE A 245 2.54 14.57 10.69
C ILE A 245 3.52 14.71 9.53
N GLY A 246 4.83 14.64 9.81
CA GLY A 246 5.85 14.72 8.77
C GLY A 246 5.73 13.64 7.71
N PHE A 247 5.59 12.38 8.11
CA PHE A 247 5.37 11.28 7.17
C PHE A 247 4.05 11.42 6.40
N THR A 248 3.00 11.94 7.04
CA THR A 248 1.72 12.22 6.37
C THR A 248 1.87 13.28 5.28
N VAL A 249 2.56 14.39 5.59
CA VAL A 249 2.85 15.46 4.61
C VAL A 249 3.70 14.91 3.47
N LEU A 250 4.77 14.16 3.76
CA LEU A 250 5.61 13.53 2.74
C LEU A 250 4.81 12.61 1.82
N ASN A 251 3.88 11.82 2.37
CA ASN A 251 2.99 10.98 1.57
C ASN A 251 2.06 11.78 0.67
N MET A 252 1.42 12.81 1.22
CA MET A 252 0.51 13.67 0.45
C MET A 252 1.24 14.34 -0.70
N VAL A 253 2.44 14.85 -0.45
CA VAL A 253 3.27 15.49 -1.48
C VAL A 253 3.74 14.45 -2.50
N ALA A 254 4.33 13.33 -2.07
CA ALA A 254 4.90 12.35 -2.98
C ALA A 254 3.84 11.70 -3.88
N LYS A 255 2.77 11.16 -3.30
CA LYS A 255 1.70 10.49 -4.06
C LYS A 255 0.83 11.50 -4.81
N GLY A 256 0.53 12.64 -4.19
CA GLY A 256 -0.26 13.70 -4.81
C GLY A 256 0.42 14.27 -6.05
N LEU A 257 1.70 14.64 -5.97
CA LEU A 257 2.45 15.12 -7.13
C LEU A 257 2.63 14.04 -8.19
N PHE A 258 2.85 12.79 -7.80
CA PHE A 258 2.98 11.66 -8.72
C PHE A 258 1.70 11.48 -9.54
N THR A 259 0.54 11.30 -8.89
CA THR A 259 -0.75 11.13 -9.57
C THR A 259 -1.14 12.37 -10.39
N LEU A 260 -0.89 13.59 -9.89
CA LEU A 260 -1.14 14.81 -10.67
C LEU A 260 -0.29 14.87 -11.95
N GLN A 261 0.97 14.47 -11.88
CA GLN A 261 1.83 14.41 -13.05
C GLN A 261 1.44 13.25 -13.98
N GLY A 262 1.01 12.10 -13.45
CA GLY A 262 0.44 11.00 -14.25
C GLY A 262 -0.77 11.45 -15.08
N PHE A 263 -1.70 12.20 -14.49
CA PHE A 263 -2.83 12.78 -15.22
C PHE A 263 -2.40 13.76 -16.31
N ARG A 264 -1.42 14.63 -16.04
CA ARG A 264 -0.88 15.56 -17.05
C ARG A 264 -0.26 14.82 -18.24
N VAL A 265 0.54 13.79 -17.97
CA VAL A 265 1.14 12.93 -18.99
C VAL A 265 0.04 12.28 -19.85
N GLY A 266 -1.03 11.79 -19.23
CA GLY A 266 -2.20 11.25 -19.91
C GLY A 266 -2.89 12.26 -20.84
N GLU A 267 -3.19 13.46 -20.33
CA GLU A 267 -3.85 14.52 -21.11
C GLU A 267 -3.01 14.96 -22.32
N LEU A 268 -1.70 15.12 -22.13
CA LEU A 268 -0.79 15.49 -23.21
C LEU A 268 -0.65 14.39 -24.26
N ALA A 269 -0.59 13.13 -23.83
CA ALA A 269 -0.53 12.00 -24.76
C ALA A 269 -1.82 11.88 -25.61
N GLU A 270 -2.99 12.14 -25.01
CA GLU A 270 -4.26 12.17 -25.74
C GLU A 270 -4.28 13.29 -26.79
N LYS A 271 -3.77 14.48 -26.45
CA LYS A 271 -3.63 15.60 -27.41
C LYS A 271 -2.71 15.24 -28.58
N GLN A 272 -1.53 14.69 -28.29
CA GLN A 272 -0.59 14.24 -29.33
C GLN A 272 -1.21 13.16 -30.24
N LEU A 273 -1.95 12.21 -29.67
CA LEU A 273 -2.68 11.18 -30.44
C LEU A 273 -3.78 11.79 -31.32
N ALA A 274 -4.50 12.80 -30.82
CA ALA A 274 -5.53 13.50 -31.59
C ALA A 274 -4.95 14.27 -32.78
N GLU A 275 -3.84 14.98 -32.58
CA GLU A 275 -3.12 15.70 -33.64
C GLU A 275 -2.62 14.76 -34.73
N MET A 276 -2.04 13.60 -34.35
CA MET A 276 -1.62 12.58 -35.32
C MET A 276 -2.79 11.99 -36.10
N ARG A 277 -3.95 11.78 -35.46
CA ARG A 277 -5.17 11.30 -36.14
C ARG A 277 -5.73 12.36 -37.10
N ALA A 278 -5.66 13.64 -36.75
CA ALA A 278 -6.08 14.75 -37.61
C ALA A 278 -5.14 14.90 -38.83
N SER A 279 -3.83 14.84 -38.62
CA SER A 279 -2.83 14.90 -39.70
C SER A 279 -3.02 13.78 -40.73
N LYS A 280 -3.27 12.55 -40.28
CA LYS A 280 -3.57 11.41 -41.20
C LYS A 280 -4.82 11.63 -42.04
N ARG A 281 -5.86 12.28 -41.50
CA ARG A 281 -7.09 12.58 -42.26
C ARG A 281 -6.83 13.62 -43.35
N GLY A 282 -6.02 14.65 -43.06
CA GLY A 282 -5.65 15.66 -44.05
C GLY A 282 -4.91 15.06 -45.25
N THR A 283 -3.91 14.21 -45.01
CA THR A 283 -3.14 13.58 -46.09
C THR A 283 -3.96 12.60 -46.92
N SER A 284 -4.89 11.86 -46.31
CA SER A 284 -5.75 10.95 -47.07
C SER A 284 -6.78 11.68 -47.93
N GLN A 285 -7.27 12.84 -47.51
CA GLN A 285 -8.22 13.64 -48.30
C GLN A 285 -7.58 14.13 -49.61
N ASP A 286 -6.33 14.61 -49.56
CA ASP A 286 -5.60 15.09 -50.74
C ASP A 286 -5.27 13.96 -51.75
N SER A 287 -5.20 12.71 -51.29
CA SER A 287 -4.99 11.54 -52.17
C SER A 287 -6.27 10.95 -52.76
N VAL A 288 -7.44 11.19 -52.15
CA VAL A 288 -8.71 10.59 -52.61
C VAL A 288 -9.39 11.47 -53.67
N ASP A 289 -9.05 12.76 -53.76
CA ASP A 289 -9.52 13.62 -54.85
C ASP A 289 -8.86 13.29 -56.21
N SER A 290 -7.91 12.34 -56.28
CA SER A 290 -7.33 11.87 -57.56
C SER A 290 -7.73 10.44 -57.99
N GLU A 291 -8.47 9.67 -57.18
CA GLU A 291 -8.75 8.26 -57.53
C GLU A 291 -10.07 7.76 -56.93
N ASN A 292 -11.19 8.13 -57.58
CA ASN A 292 -12.52 7.58 -57.31
C ASN A 292 -12.60 6.11 -57.77
N ALA A 293 -12.13 5.18 -56.93
CA ALA A 293 -12.43 3.75 -57.05
C ALA A 293 -13.08 3.26 -55.75
N TYR A 294 -14.35 2.88 -55.87
CA TYR A 294 -15.23 2.35 -54.83
C TYR A 294 -14.64 1.09 -54.16
N VAL A 295 -14.49 1.11 -52.82
CA VAL A 295 -14.14 -0.07 -52.01
C VAL A 295 -15.18 -0.25 -50.90
N PRO A 296 -15.83 -1.42 -50.79
CA PRO A 296 -16.87 -1.67 -49.79
C PRO A 296 -16.30 -1.99 -48.39
N PRO A 297 -17.09 -1.81 -47.31
CA PRO A 297 -16.60 -1.87 -45.94
C PRO A 297 -16.52 -3.31 -45.40
N ILE A 298 -15.35 -3.67 -44.84
CA ILE A 298 -15.17 -4.92 -44.09
C ILE A 298 -15.33 -4.65 -42.59
N ILE A 299 -16.28 -5.38 -42.00
CA ILE A 299 -16.64 -5.41 -40.58
C ILE A 299 -15.49 -6.02 -39.77
N SER A 300 -15.05 -5.33 -38.72
CA SER A 300 -14.12 -5.86 -37.71
C SER A 300 -14.61 -5.49 -36.31
N ARG A 301 -15.31 -6.43 -35.66
CA ARG A 301 -15.63 -6.42 -34.22
C ARG A 301 -14.84 -7.56 -33.57
N ALA A 302 -13.73 -7.23 -32.92
CA ALA A 302 -13.03 -8.17 -32.05
C ALA A 302 -13.64 -8.12 -30.64
N SER A 303 -14.13 -9.29 -30.22
CA SER A 303 -14.81 -9.60 -28.97
C SER A 303 -13.83 -9.64 -27.79
N SER A 304 -14.00 -8.74 -26.83
CA SER A 304 -13.33 -8.81 -25.53
C SER A 304 -14.27 -9.57 -24.57
N ARG A 305 -13.88 -10.80 -24.20
CA ARG A 305 -14.63 -11.65 -23.26
C ARG A 305 -14.56 -11.05 -21.86
N LYS A 306 -15.59 -10.28 -21.47
CA LYS A 306 -15.87 -9.98 -20.07
C LYS A 306 -16.33 -11.27 -19.39
N LEU A 307 -15.71 -11.60 -18.25
CA LEU A 307 -16.25 -12.59 -17.32
C LEU A 307 -17.70 -12.19 -17.00
N SER A 308 -18.65 -13.08 -17.28
CA SER A 308 -20.07 -12.73 -17.22
C SER A 308 -20.50 -12.48 -15.79
N ARG A 309 -21.14 -11.33 -15.56
CA ARG A 309 -21.85 -10.95 -14.32
C ARG A 309 -22.75 -12.08 -13.78
N SER A 310 -23.17 -13.02 -14.63
CA SER A 310 -23.92 -14.22 -14.24
C SER A 310 -23.14 -15.20 -13.35
N GLN A 311 -21.83 -15.37 -13.55
CA GLN A 311 -21.02 -16.29 -12.75
C GLN A 311 -20.82 -15.80 -11.31
N PHE A 312 -20.74 -14.49 -11.12
CA PHE A 312 -20.67 -13.89 -9.78
C PHE A 312 -22.02 -13.95 -9.05
N VAL A 313 -23.12 -13.69 -9.76
CA VAL A 313 -24.48 -13.82 -9.19
C VAL A 313 -24.76 -15.26 -8.75
N SER A 314 -24.25 -16.28 -9.44
CA SER A 314 -24.40 -17.68 -9.00
C SER A 314 -23.63 -17.99 -7.71
N VAL A 315 -22.47 -17.36 -7.47
CA VAL A 315 -21.71 -17.56 -6.22
C VAL A 315 -22.44 -16.89 -5.05
N LEU A 316 -22.95 -15.66 -5.24
CA LEU A 316 -23.72 -14.97 -4.19
C LEU A 316 -25.05 -15.68 -3.88
N ARG A 317 -25.73 -16.20 -4.90
CA ARG A 317 -27.00 -16.93 -4.72
C ARG A 317 -26.80 -18.27 -4.00
N LYS A 318 -25.61 -18.89 -4.11
CA LYS A 318 -25.27 -20.09 -3.37
C LYS A 318 -25.16 -19.81 -1.86
N TYR A 319 -24.51 -18.70 -1.48
CA TYR A 319 -24.41 -18.29 -0.07
C TYR A 319 -25.72 -17.82 0.56
N ASP A 320 -26.62 -17.21 -0.22
CA ASP A 320 -27.93 -16.73 0.27
C ASP A 320 -28.90 -17.90 0.57
N ASN A 321 -28.76 -19.02 -0.15
CA ASN A 321 -29.57 -20.23 0.07
C ASN A 321 -29.09 -21.05 1.29
N ASP A 322 -27.78 -21.11 1.54
CA ASP A 322 -27.21 -21.89 2.66
C ASP A 322 -27.56 -21.26 4.04
N GLU A 323 -27.83 -19.95 4.08
CA GLU A 323 -28.23 -19.23 5.30
C GLU A 323 -29.74 -19.31 5.59
N TRP A 324 -30.56 -19.68 4.59
CA TRP A 324 -32.01 -19.82 4.74
C TRP A 324 -32.43 -21.23 5.14
N GLU A 325 -31.72 -22.26 4.68
CA GLU A 325 -31.98 -23.66 5.06
C GLU A 325 -31.51 -24.00 6.49
N SER A 326 -30.61 -23.22 7.08
CA SER A 326 -30.11 -23.45 8.45
C SER A 326 -30.97 -22.83 9.56
N GLY A 327 -32.08 -22.15 9.22
CA GLY A 327 -32.96 -21.46 10.17
C GLY A 327 -34.39 -21.99 10.30
N SER A 328 -34.79 -23.01 9.55
CA SER A 328 -36.20 -23.45 9.45
C SER A 328 -36.54 -24.82 10.07
N GLU A 329 -35.64 -25.46 10.81
CA GLU A 329 -35.96 -26.67 11.59
C GLU A 329 -36.12 -26.35 13.08
N SER A 330 -37.20 -25.66 13.44
CA SER A 330 -37.76 -25.77 14.79
C SER A 330 -39.25 -25.45 14.76
N GLY A 331 -40.09 -26.49 14.74
CA GLY A 331 -41.52 -26.32 14.96
C GLY A 331 -42.39 -27.38 14.34
N SER A 332 -42.44 -28.57 14.95
CA SER A 332 -43.67 -29.34 15.19
C SER A 332 -43.27 -30.71 15.69
N ASP A 333 -43.47 -30.98 16.99
CA ASP A 333 -43.83 -32.30 17.50
C ASP A 333 -44.15 -32.11 18.99
N ASP A 334 -45.34 -31.54 19.21
CA ASP A 334 -45.99 -31.43 20.50
C ASP A 334 -47.32 -32.19 20.37
N GLU A 335 -47.27 -33.52 20.41
CA GLU A 335 -48.43 -34.34 20.75
C GLU A 335 -47.96 -35.71 21.28
N ASP A 336 -48.63 -36.17 22.34
CA ASP A 336 -48.49 -37.48 22.98
C ASP A 336 -47.28 -37.76 23.90
N ARG A 337 -47.43 -37.37 25.17
CA ARG A 337 -47.69 -38.35 26.26
C ARG A 337 -47.88 -37.69 27.64
N ARG A 338 -49.15 -37.61 28.05
CA ARG A 338 -49.56 -37.61 29.46
C ARG A 338 -49.60 -39.04 29.99
N LYS A 339 -49.00 -39.26 31.17
CA LYS A 339 -49.16 -40.33 32.21
C LYS A 339 -47.75 -40.56 32.80
N GLY A 340 -47.44 -40.46 34.09
CA GLY A 340 -48.17 -40.43 35.35
C GLY A 340 -47.23 -41.07 36.41
N TYR A 341 -47.36 -40.67 37.69
CA TYR A 341 -46.76 -41.30 38.89
C TYR A 341 -45.21 -41.27 39.00
N SER A 342 -44.54 -41.31 40.14
CA SER A 342 -44.81 -41.10 41.57
C SER A 342 -43.47 -41.42 42.27
N GLY A 343 -43.03 -40.57 43.22
CA GLY A 343 -42.27 -40.99 44.41
C GLY A 343 -40.82 -41.47 44.25
N GLY A 344 -39.91 -40.87 45.03
CA GLY A 344 -38.57 -41.42 45.26
C GLY A 344 -37.67 -40.51 46.10
N LYS A 345 -37.60 -40.79 47.41
CA LYS A 345 -36.68 -40.18 48.39
C LYS A 345 -35.27 -40.78 48.29
N GLY A 346 -34.27 -40.02 48.77
CA GLY A 346 -32.91 -40.48 49.13
C GLY A 346 -31.89 -40.22 48.01
N GLN A 347 -30.65 -39.79 48.25
CA GLN A 347 -29.78 -39.93 49.40
C GLN A 347 -28.70 -38.83 49.40
N ARG A 348 -28.30 -38.47 50.62
CA ARG A 348 -27.03 -37.85 51.02
C ARG A 348 -25.83 -38.51 50.34
N GLN A 349 -24.87 -37.70 49.87
CA GLN A 349 -23.45 -38.04 49.94
C GLN A 349 -22.63 -36.79 50.21
N ASP A 350 -21.98 -36.82 51.38
CA ASP A 350 -20.98 -35.89 51.84
C ASP A 350 -19.69 -36.05 51.02
N TYR A 351 -19.11 -34.96 50.54
CA TYR A 351 -17.70 -34.91 50.17
C TYR A 351 -17.01 -33.75 50.87
N SER A 352 -16.28 -34.10 51.92
CA SER A 352 -15.24 -33.31 52.54
C SER A 352 -14.01 -33.23 51.61
N MET A 353 -13.48 -32.04 51.35
CA MET A 353 -12.03 -31.87 51.15
C MET A 353 -11.54 -30.54 51.75
N SER A 354 -10.36 -30.67 52.34
CA SER A 354 -9.68 -29.77 53.27
C SER A 354 -8.88 -28.65 52.56
N PRO A 355 -8.62 -27.50 53.23
CA PRO A 355 -7.90 -26.37 52.65
C PRO A 355 -6.41 -26.34 53.07
N LYS A 356 -5.49 -26.36 52.09
CA LYS A 356 -4.07 -25.95 52.20
C LYS A 356 -3.60 -25.59 50.77
N GLY A 357 -2.86 -24.53 50.46
CA GLY A 357 -2.30 -23.42 51.22
C GLY A 357 -1.61 -22.44 50.26
N ARG A 358 -1.62 -21.16 50.65
CA ARG A 358 -0.44 -20.28 50.76
C ARG A 358 0.45 -20.11 49.51
N GLN A 359 0.29 -18.98 48.84
CA GLN A 359 1.38 -18.36 48.07
C GLN A 359 1.38 -16.84 48.32
N GLN A 360 2.25 -16.43 49.24
CA GLN A 360 2.68 -15.03 49.40
C GLN A 360 3.85 -14.79 48.43
N ARG A 361 3.69 -13.81 47.53
CA ARG A 361 4.75 -13.04 46.85
C ARG A 361 4.17 -11.62 46.82
N GLY A 362 4.71 -10.63 47.51
CA GLY A 362 6.10 -10.19 47.49
C GLY A 362 6.07 -8.75 47.00
N GLN A 363 5.52 -7.86 47.83
CA GLN A 363 5.63 -6.41 47.65
C GLN A 363 7.04 -6.01 48.10
N ASN A 364 7.89 -5.62 47.15
CA ASN A 364 9.17 -5.01 47.45
C ASN A 364 8.98 -3.49 47.49
N GLU A 365 8.97 -2.97 48.71
CA GLU A 365 9.29 -1.60 49.05
C GLU A 365 10.69 -1.25 48.53
N TRP A 366 10.79 -0.16 47.76
CA TRP A 366 12.06 0.56 47.57
C TRP A 366 12.04 1.78 48.48
N HIS A 367 12.63 1.62 49.65
CA HIS A 367 13.03 2.71 50.54
C HIS A 367 14.47 3.12 50.25
N GLY A 368 14.70 4.42 50.39
CA GLY A 368 15.91 5.11 49.96
C GLY A 368 17.19 4.75 50.71
N ARG A 369 18.29 4.89 49.98
CA ARG A 369 19.66 5.22 50.39
C ARG A 369 20.24 5.99 49.20
N GLY A 370 20.97 7.07 49.31
CA GLY A 370 21.55 7.79 50.43
C GLY A 370 22.51 8.76 49.76
N GLN A 371 22.22 10.05 49.82
CA GLN A 371 23.17 11.08 49.44
C GLN A 371 24.29 11.09 50.47
N HIS A 372 25.52 10.80 50.07
CA HIS A 372 26.74 11.30 50.72
C HIS A 372 27.97 10.79 49.94
N GLU A 373 28.54 11.62 49.06
CA GLU A 373 29.99 11.67 48.80
C GLU A 373 30.29 12.92 47.95
N GLN A 374 30.66 14.03 48.61
CA GLN A 374 32.02 14.44 48.95
C GLN A 374 32.73 15.15 47.78
N SER A 375 32.45 16.45 47.70
CA SER A 375 33.20 17.42 46.89
C SER A 375 34.62 17.59 47.45
N ARG A 376 35.62 17.11 46.70
CA ARG A 376 37.04 17.51 46.73
C ARG A 376 37.43 17.72 45.28
N GLY A 377 38.13 18.74 44.83
CA GLY A 377 38.76 19.90 45.43
C GLY A 377 39.39 20.64 44.26
N ARG A 378 39.29 21.97 44.24
CA ARG A 378 39.94 22.84 43.25
C ARG A 378 41.46 22.71 43.38
N GLY A 379 42.14 22.63 42.25
CA GLY A 379 43.59 22.77 42.16
C GLY A 379 43.99 23.07 40.72
N TYR A 380 43.88 24.34 40.32
CA TYR A 380 44.57 24.87 39.15
C TYR A 380 46.05 25.06 39.51
N LYS A 381 46.93 24.57 38.64
CA LYS A 381 48.26 25.13 38.39
C LYS A 381 48.43 25.24 36.89
#